data_AF-A0A927AA42-F1
#
_entry.id   AF-A0A927AA42-F1
#
_cell.length_a   1.000
_cell.length_b   1.000
_cell.length_c   1.000
_cell.angle_alpha   90.00
_cell.angle_beta   90.00
_cell.angle_gamma   90.00
#
_symmetry.space_group_name_H-M   'P 1'
#
loop_
_entity.id
_entity.type
_entity.pdbx_description
1 polymer ?
#
loop_
_entity_poly.entity_id
_entity_poly.type
_entity_poly.pdbx_seq_one_letter_code
_entity_poly.pdbx_strand_id
1 'polypeptide(L)'
;METQTEPRSPELTLTRIATVLKIVGWLSFWVQLGLGVAAGLCLVFVISGRNVSGGGSPGIGIGVFWAIAGIAVLLFSLFLAFRLTRFARQLRHPNPERHPSRAAVMQFLQMVILTGVAGMLVTILGGGATLGVLLAKSIAQPQGVAIYDPQRIIRSLDIFVAMANMNGITAHFVGAITALGLFKWLGRF
;
A
#
# COMPACT_ATOMS: atom_id res chain seq x y z
N MET A 1 43.29 11.09 -34.11
CA MET A 1 43.06 11.12 -32.65
C MET A 1 41.78 10.33 -32.42
N GLU A 2 41.89 9.00 -32.34
CA GLU A 2 40.74 8.13 -32.12
C GLU A 2 40.43 8.13 -30.62
N THR A 3 39.27 8.66 -30.26
CA THR A 3 38.71 8.54 -28.92
C THR A 3 38.28 7.09 -28.74
N GLN A 4 39.18 6.27 -28.18
CA GLN A 4 38.85 4.96 -27.64
C GLN A 4 37.77 5.17 -26.58
N THR A 5 36.53 4.83 -26.93
CA THR A 5 35.44 4.69 -25.99
C THR A 5 35.71 3.45 -25.15
N GLU A 6 36.30 3.64 -23.97
CA GLU A 6 36.44 2.58 -22.98
C GLU A 6 35.10 1.84 -22.83
N PRO A 7 35.10 0.49 -22.88
CA PRO A 7 33.90 -0.27 -22.59
C PRO A 7 33.53 -0.02 -21.13
N ARG A 8 32.45 0.73 -20.86
CA ARG A 8 31.88 0.88 -19.52
C ARG A 8 31.81 -0.50 -18.86
N SER A 9 32.64 -0.73 -17.85
CA SER A 9 32.83 -2.06 -17.26
C SER A 9 31.49 -2.61 -16.75
N PRO A 10 31.16 -3.89 -17.02
CA PRO A 10 29.88 -4.52 -16.61
C PRO A 10 29.57 -4.37 -15.12
N GLU A 11 30.60 -4.29 -14.29
CA GLU A 11 30.52 -4.13 -12.83
C GLU A 11 29.92 -2.80 -12.37
N LEU A 12 30.17 -1.70 -13.10
CA LEU A 12 29.59 -0.38 -12.80
C LEU A 12 28.07 -0.37 -13.04
N THR A 13 27.63 -1.06 -14.09
CA THR A 13 26.20 -1.19 -14.43
C THR A 13 25.44 -1.98 -13.36
N LEU A 14 26.00 -3.11 -12.90
CA LEU A 14 25.40 -3.94 -11.84
C LEU A 14 25.33 -3.20 -10.50
N THR A 15 26.38 -2.47 -10.15
CA THR A 15 26.43 -1.68 -8.90
C THR A 15 25.39 -0.55 -8.91
N ARG A 16 25.18 0.10 -10.06
CA ARG A 16 24.14 1.12 -10.23
C ARG A 16 22.74 0.52 -10.09
N ILE A 17 22.48 -0.61 -10.72
CA ILE A 17 21.21 -1.36 -10.61
C ILE A 17 20.92 -1.71 -9.14
N ALA A 18 21.88 -2.30 -8.43
CA ALA A 18 21.72 -2.66 -7.03
C ALA A 18 21.41 -1.45 -6.13
N THR A 19 22.00 -0.29 -6.43
CA THR A 19 21.79 0.95 -5.66
C THR A 19 20.40 1.53 -5.88
N VAL A 20 19.96 1.62 -7.15
CA VAL A 20 18.60 2.09 -7.48
C VAL A 20 17.55 1.18 -6.85
N LEU A 21 17.68 -0.14 -6.99
CA LEU A 21 16.74 -1.09 -6.38
C LEU A 21 16.66 -0.94 -4.86
N LYS A 22 17.78 -0.68 -4.18
CA LYS A 22 17.80 -0.44 -2.73
C LYS A 22 17.09 0.84 -2.34
N ILE A 23 17.41 1.97 -2.98
CA ILE A 23 16.84 3.28 -2.64
C ILE A 23 15.33 3.25 -2.87
N VAL A 24 14.93 2.79 -4.06
CA VAL A 24 13.52 2.72 -4.46
C VAL A 24 12.76 1.74 -3.57
N GLY A 25 13.33 0.58 -3.25
CA GLY A 25 12.72 -0.40 -2.35
C GLY A 25 12.54 0.13 -0.92
N TRP A 26 13.54 0.80 -0.36
CA TRP A 26 13.43 1.40 0.97
C TRP A 26 12.46 2.57 1.03
N LEU A 27 12.47 3.44 0.02
CA LEU A 27 11.54 4.56 -0.05
C LEU A 27 10.09 4.05 -0.10
N SER A 28 9.82 3.07 -0.97
CA SER A 28 8.50 2.45 -1.07
C SER A 28 8.07 1.82 0.26
N PHE A 29 8.98 1.05 0.89
CA PHE A 29 8.73 0.43 2.19
C PHE A 29 8.34 1.46 3.26
N TRP A 30 9.10 2.55 3.42
CA TRP A 30 8.81 3.55 4.45
C TRP A 30 7.51 4.30 4.19
N VAL A 31 7.21 4.63 2.94
CA VAL A 31 5.95 5.30 2.59
C VAL A 31 4.76 4.37 2.84
N GLN A 32 4.84 3.11 2.40
CA GLN A 32 3.81 2.11 2.66
C GLN A 32 3.62 1.85 4.15
N LEU A 33 4.72 1.79 4.92
CA LEU A 33 4.68 1.59 6.36
C LEU A 33 4.00 2.76 7.06
N GLY A 34 4.36 4.00 6.72
CA GLY A 34 3.75 5.20 7.31
C GLY A 34 2.24 5.27 7.05
N LEU A 35 1.82 5.02 5.81
CA LEU A 35 0.40 4.97 5.45
C LEU A 35 -0.34 3.80 6.11
N GLY A 36 0.31 2.63 6.21
CA GLY A 36 -0.24 1.47 6.90
C GLY A 36 -0.43 1.70 8.40
N VAL A 37 0.52 2.37 9.06
CA VAL A 37 0.40 2.78 10.46
C VAL A 37 -0.75 3.78 10.62
N ALA A 38 -0.86 4.78 9.75
CA ALA A 38 -1.97 5.73 9.79
C ALA A 38 -3.34 5.03 9.63
N ALA A 39 -3.45 4.08 8.68
CA ALA A 39 -4.66 3.28 8.49
C ALA A 39 -4.98 2.41 9.72
N GLY A 40 -3.95 1.77 10.31
CA GLY A 40 -4.08 0.98 11.51
C GLY A 40 -4.55 1.80 12.71
N LEU A 41 -3.97 2.99 12.94
CA LEU A 41 -4.42 3.91 13.98
C LEU A 41 -5.89 4.31 13.81
N CYS A 42 -6.31 4.61 12.58
CA CYS A 42 -7.71 4.90 12.29
C CYS A 42 -8.63 3.75 12.72
N LEU A 43 -8.27 2.50 12.42
CA LEU A 43 -9.05 1.34 12.85
C LEU A 43 -9.02 1.11 14.36
N VAL A 44 -7.90 1.35 15.03
CA VAL A 44 -7.81 1.30 16.50
C VAL A 44 -8.78 2.30 17.13
N PHE A 45 -8.85 3.53 16.61
CA PHE A 45 -9.83 4.52 17.07
C PHE A 45 -11.27 4.07 16.82
N VAL A 46 -11.55 3.45 15.68
CA VAL A 46 -12.88 2.93 15.36
C VAL A 46 -13.29 1.81 16.33
N ILE A 47 -12.41 0.83 16.55
CA ILE A 47 -12.69 -0.32 17.41
C ILE A 47 -12.86 0.14 18.87
N SER A 48 -11.92 0.96 19.36
CA SER A 48 -11.95 1.47 20.74
C SER A 48 -13.13 2.41 20.96
N GLY A 49 -13.37 3.33 20.01
CA GLY A 49 -14.45 4.30 20.09
C GLY A 49 -15.83 3.65 20.07
N ARG A 50 -16.03 2.55 19.33
CA ARG A 50 -17.30 1.80 19.31
C ARG A 50 -17.64 1.18 20.66
N ASN A 51 -16.64 0.69 21.39
CA ASN A 51 -16.83 0.10 22.71
C ASN A 51 -17.27 1.16 23.74
N VAL A 52 -16.73 2.38 23.65
CA VAL A 52 -17.06 3.49 24.56
C VAL A 52 -18.42 4.12 24.27
N SER A 53 -18.81 4.21 22.99
CA SER A 53 -19.98 4.96 22.53
C SER A 53 -21.26 4.12 22.34
N GLY A 54 -21.27 2.87 22.81
CA GLY A 54 -22.46 2.02 22.83
C GLY A 54 -22.87 1.42 21.47
N GLY A 55 -21.94 1.24 20.53
CA GLY A 55 -22.18 0.51 19.28
C GLY A 55 -21.68 1.20 18.02
N GLY A 56 -21.66 0.48 16.90
CA GLY A 56 -21.26 0.99 15.58
C GLY A 56 -22.46 1.41 14.73
N SER A 57 -22.25 2.33 13.78
CA SER A 57 -23.30 2.69 12.84
C SER A 57 -23.65 1.54 11.89
N PRO A 58 -24.94 1.27 11.65
CA PRO A 58 -25.37 0.26 10.69
C PRO A 58 -24.70 0.47 9.33
N GLY A 59 -24.24 -0.62 8.70
CA GLY A 59 -23.58 -0.60 7.39
C GLY A 59 -22.08 -0.29 7.40
N ILE A 60 -21.53 0.45 8.37
CA ILE A 60 -20.10 0.78 8.42
C ILE A 60 -19.21 -0.46 8.67
N GLY A 61 -19.78 -1.53 9.23
CA GLY A 61 -19.07 -2.79 9.47
C GLY A 61 -18.40 -3.37 8.22
N ILE A 62 -19.04 -3.24 7.05
CA ILE A 62 -18.48 -3.70 5.77
C ILE A 62 -17.21 -2.92 5.43
N GLY A 63 -17.22 -1.59 5.60
CA GLY A 63 -16.05 -0.75 5.38
C GLY A 63 -14.88 -1.10 6.30
N VAL A 64 -15.17 -1.46 7.55
CA VAL A 64 -14.14 -1.93 8.51
C VAL A 64 -13.57 -3.28 8.12
N PHE A 65 -14.42 -4.23 7.72
CA PHE A 65 -13.98 -5.55 7.26
C PHE A 65 -12.98 -5.43 6.09
N TRP A 66 -13.34 -4.66 5.06
CA TRP A 66 -12.48 -4.42 3.91
C TRP A 66 -11.21 -3.64 4.27
N ALA A 67 -11.26 -2.71 5.21
CA ALA A 67 -10.07 -2.01 5.70
C ALA A 67 -9.08 -2.98 6.40
N ILE A 68 -9.58 -3.90 7.24
CA ILE A 68 -8.75 -4.92 7.90
C ILE A 68 -8.13 -5.85 6.86
N ALA A 69 -8.92 -6.31 5.88
CA ALA A 69 -8.40 -7.11 4.77
C ALA A 69 -7.33 -6.33 3.97
N GLY A 70 -7.55 -5.04 3.74
CA GLY A 70 -6.60 -4.15 3.07
C GLY A 70 -5.27 -4.02 3.81
N ILE A 71 -5.30 -3.97 5.15
CA ILE A 71 -4.10 -3.99 6.00
C ILE A 71 -3.39 -5.33 5.90
N ALA A 72 -4.11 -6.46 5.90
CA ALA A 72 -3.48 -7.77 5.75
C ALA A 72 -2.71 -7.89 4.42
N VAL A 73 -3.31 -7.42 3.32
CA VAL A 73 -2.62 -7.33 2.02
C VAL A 73 -1.44 -6.36 2.09
N LEU A 74 -1.54 -5.26 2.83
CA LEU A 74 -0.48 -4.28 2.95
C LEU A 74 0.72 -4.82 3.72
N LEU A 75 0.49 -5.60 4.78
CA LEU A 75 1.54 -6.32 5.52
C LEU A 75 2.28 -7.31 4.60
N PHE A 76 1.54 -8.00 3.73
CA PHE A 76 2.14 -8.86 2.72
C PHE A 76 2.96 -8.05 1.70
N SER A 77 2.46 -6.89 1.25
CA SER A 77 3.21 -5.96 0.36
C SER A 77 4.50 -5.47 1.02
N LEU A 78 4.47 -5.08 2.30
CA LEU A 78 5.64 -4.69 3.10
C LEU A 78 6.67 -5.81 3.21
N PHE A 79 6.21 -7.05 3.41
CA PHE A 79 7.08 -8.23 3.42
C PHE A 79 7.79 -8.42 2.06
N LEU A 80 7.07 -8.26 0.94
CA LEU A 80 7.67 -8.34 -0.39
C LEU A 80 8.67 -7.20 -0.64
N ALA A 81 8.34 -5.97 -0.25
CA ALA A 81 9.23 -4.81 -0.36
C ALA A 81 10.53 -5.03 0.45
N PHE A 82 10.42 -5.53 1.67
CA PHE A 82 11.57 -5.90 2.48
C PHE A 82 12.41 -6.99 1.81
N ARG A 83 11.78 -8.02 1.24
CA ARG A 83 12.47 -9.10 0.53
C ARG A 83 13.21 -8.58 -0.72
N LEU A 84 12.64 -7.61 -1.46
CA LEU A 84 13.29 -6.96 -2.60
C LEU A 84 14.60 -6.26 -2.18
N THR A 85 14.60 -5.54 -1.05
CA THR A 85 15.82 -4.89 -0.54
C THR A 85 16.91 -5.90 -0.16
N ARG A 86 16.53 -7.11 0.28
CA ARG A 86 17.47 -8.21 0.54
C ARG A 86 18.01 -8.84 -0.74
N PHE A 87 17.19 -9.05 -1.76
CA PHE A 87 17.67 -9.50 -3.08
C PHE A 87 18.70 -8.52 -3.68
N ALA A 88 18.47 -7.21 -3.53
CA ALA A 88 19.43 -6.19 -3.96
C ALA A 88 20.78 -6.22 -3.19
N ARG A 89 20.81 -6.80 -1.97
CA ARG A 89 22.08 -7.05 -1.24
C ARG A 89 22.81 -8.28 -1.80
N GLN A 90 22.10 -9.31 -2.23
CA GLN A 90 22.68 -10.55 -2.78
C GLN A 90 23.33 -10.35 -4.16
N LEU A 91 22.82 -9.42 -4.97
CA LEU A 91 23.44 -9.02 -6.25
C LEU A 91 24.84 -8.40 -6.09
N ARG A 92 25.18 -7.87 -4.92
CA ARG A 92 26.53 -7.35 -4.61
C ARG A 92 27.45 -8.42 -4.03
N HIS A 93 27.01 -9.68 -3.94
CA HIS A 93 27.85 -10.74 -3.43
C HIS A 93 28.89 -11.13 -4.49
N PRO A 94 30.18 -11.29 -4.12
CA PRO A 94 31.25 -11.60 -5.07
C PRO A 94 31.15 -12.98 -5.73
N ASN A 95 30.14 -13.80 -5.39
CA ASN A 95 29.91 -15.09 -6.05
C ASN A 95 28.77 -14.95 -7.09
N PRO A 96 29.06 -15.02 -8.41
CA PRO A 96 28.09 -14.88 -9.49
C PRO A 96 26.98 -15.93 -9.49
N GLU A 97 27.22 -17.13 -8.94
CA GLU A 97 26.21 -18.20 -8.88
C GLU A 97 25.04 -17.89 -7.93
N ARG A 98 25.21 -16.90 -7.04
CA ARG A 98 24.17 -16.45 -6.12
C ARG A 98 23.37 -15.26 -6.66
N HIS A 99 23.64 -14.81 -7.88
CA HIS A 99 22.92 -13.70 -8.48
C HIS A 99 21.52 -14.17 -8.89
N PRO A 100 20.44 -13.52 -8.41
CA PRO A 100 19.09 -13.86 -8.84
C PRO A 100 18.96 -13.66 -10.35
N SER A 101 18.38 -14.64 -11.05
CA SER A 101 18.16 -14.53 -12.48
C SER A 101 17.24 -13.35 -12.80
N ARG A 102 17.50 -12.67 -13.93
CA ARG A 102 16.66 -11.56 -14.39
C ARG A 102 15.18 -11.95 -14.46
N ALA A 103 14.90 -13.17 -14.93
CA ALA A 103 13.56 -13.73 -14.98
C ALA A 103 12.90 -13.83 -13.59
N ALA A 104 13.63 -14.29 -12.57
CA ALA A 104 13.13 -14.36 -11.20
C ALA A 104 12.83 -12.97 -10.62
N VAL A 105 13.69 -11.98 -10.89
CA VAL A 105 13.45 -10.59 -10.45
C VAL A 105 12.22 -10.00 -11.13
N MET A 106 12.05 -10.20 -12.44
CA MET A 106 10.90 -9.73 -13.19
C MET A 106 9.59 -10.37 -12.72
N GLN A 107 9.59 -11.69 -12.50
CA GLN A 107 8.42 -12.41 -11.99
C GLN A 107 8.06 -11.97 -10.57
N PHE A 108 9.06 -11.75 -9.70
CA PHE A 108 8.84 -11.20 -8.37
C PHE A 108 8.19 -9.81 -8.43
N LEU A 109 8.65 -8.95 -9.33
CA LEU A 109 8.08 -7.61 -9.52
C LEU A 109 6.63 -7.66 -10.00
N GLN A 110 6.29 -8.59 -10.91
CA GLN A 110 4.90 -8.83 -11.32
C GLN A 110 4.02 -9.22 -10.13
N MET A 111 4.51 -10.07 -9.23
CA MET A 111 3.78 -10.41 -8.00
C MET A 111 3.55 -9.19 -7.09
N VAL A 112 4.54 -8.30 -6.96
CA VAL A 112 4.38 -7.05 -6.18
C VAL A 112 3.34 -6.14 -6.82
N ILE A 113 3.34 -5.98 -8.14
CA ILE A 113 2.34 -5.20 -8.87
C ILE A 113 0.94 -5.78 -8.66
N LEU A 114 0.78 -7.09 -8.84
CA LEU A 114 -0.51 -7.77 -8.66
C LEU A 114 -1.01 -7.63 -7.21
N THR A 115 -0.12 -7.75 -6.24
CA THR A 115 -0.43 -7.55 -4.81
C THR A 115 -0.93 -6.12 -4.55
N GLY A 116 -0.26 -5.11 -5.11
CA GLY A 116 -0.69 -3.71 -4.97
C GLY A 116 -2.03 -3.44 -5.65
N VAL A 117 -2.28 -4.00 -6.84
CA VAL A 117 -3.58 -3.86 -7.51
C VAL A 117 -4.71 -4.55 -6.73
N ALA A 118 -4.47 -5.76 -6.23
CA ALA A 118 -5.43 -6.47 -5.39
C ALA A 118 -5.72 -5.71 -4.09
N GLY A 119 -4.68 -5.17 -3.44
CA GLY A 119 -4.82 -4.35 -2.24
C GLY A 119 -5.60 -3.06 -2.48
N MET A 120 -5.36 -2.38 -3.61
CA MET A 120 -6.18 -1.24 -4.03
C MET A 120 -7.65 -1.64 -4.20
N LEU A 121 -7.94 -2.74 -4.89
CA LEU A 121 -9.31 -3.20 -5.08
C LEU A 121 -10.03 -3.44 -3.74
N VAL A 122 -9.39 -4.18 -2.83
CA VAL A 122 -9.90 -4.46 -1.48
C VAL A 122 -10.24 -3.18 -0.73
N THR A 123 -9.33 -2.21 -0.74
CA THR A 123 -9.51 -0.93 -0.03
C THR A 123 -10.46 0.03 -0.72
N ILE A 124 -10.61 -0.03 -2.05
CA ILE A 124 -11.64 0.69 -2.81
C ILE A 124 -13.03 0.17 -2.44
N LEU A 125 -13.23 -1.14 -2.35
CA LEU A 125 -14.51 -1.72 -1.93
C LEU A 125 -14.89 -1.26 -0.52
N GLY A 126 -13.93 -1.25 0.41
CA GLY A 126 -14.14 -0.75 1.77
C GLY A 126 -14.41 0.75 1.84
N GLY A 127 -13.63 1.55 1.10
CA GLY A 127 -13.80 3.00 1.00
C GLY A 127 -15.16 3.36 0.39
N GLY A 128 -15.52 2.75 -0.74
CA GLY A 128 -16.80 2.95 -1.42
C GLY A 128 -18.00 2.58 -0.55
N ALA A 129 -17.95 1.42 0.13
CA ALA A 129 -19.00 1.04 1.07
C ALA A 129 -19.15 2.06 2.20
N THR A 130 -18.05 2.55 2.75
CA THR A 130 -18.06 3.56 3.81
C THR A 130 -18.65 4.89 3.31
N LEU A 131 -18.20 5.36 2.14
CA LEU A 131 -18.72 6.58 1.52
C LEU A 131 -20.21 6.48 1.21
N GLY A 132 -20.69 5.30 0.78
CA GLY A 132 -22.13 5.05 0.58
C GLY A 132 -22.95 5.23 1.85
N VAL A 133 -22.45 4.72 3.00
CA VAL A 133 -23.11 4.93 4.29
C VAL A 133 -23.06 6.40 4.72
N LEU A 134 -21.92 7.06 4.54
CA LEU A 134 -21.78 8.49 4.86
C LEU A 134 -22.75 9.34 4.02
N LEU A 135 -22.88 9.05 2.73
CA LEU A 135 -23.82 9.72 1.83
C LEU A 135 -25.28 9.47 2.24
N ALA A 136 -25.63 8.21 2.56
CA ALA A 136 -26.98 7.89 3.01
C ALA A 136 -27.35 8.68 4.28
N LYS A 137 -26.40 8.81 5.22
CA LYS A 137 -26.57 9.61 6.43
C LYS A 137 -26.68 11.11 6.16
N SER A 138 -25.87 11.66 5.25
CA SER A 138 -25.97 13.08 4.91
C SER A 138 -27.31 13.44 4.28
N ILE A 139 -27.88 12.54 3.47
CA ILE A 139 -29.21 12.74 2.87
C ILE A 139 -30.30 12.61 3.94
N ALA A 140 -30.14 11.68 4.88
CA ALA A 140 -31.12 11.40 5.93
C ALA A 140 -31.05 12.36 7.13
N GLN A 141 -30.41 13.52 7.00
CA GLN A 141 -30.22 14.53 8.07
C GLN A 141 -31.13 15.78 7.90
N PRO A 142 -32.44 15.73 8.21
CA PRO A 142 -33.25 16.93 8.42
C PRO A 142 -32.73 17.79 9.59
N GLN A 143 -32.97 19.10 9.53
CA GLN A 143 -32.64 20.01 10.65
C GLN A 143 -33.33 19.55 11.95
N GLY A 144 -32.56 19.36 13.02
CA GLY A 144 -33.07 18.94 14.34
C GLY A 144 -33.09 17.43 14.63
N VAL A 145 -32.76 16.56 13.67
CA VAL A 145 -32.75 15.08 13.89
C VAL A 145 -31.73 14.61 14.91
N ALA A 146 -30.70 15.42 15.20
CA ALA A 146 -29.67 15.07 16.18
C ALA A 146 -30.22 14.85 17.60
N ILE A 147 -31.40 15.41 17.92
CA ILE A 147 -32.06 15.25 19.22
C ILE A 147 -32.89 13.95 19.28
N TYR A 148 -33.40 13.47 18.14
CA TYR A 148 -34.40 12.39 18.08
C TYR A 148 -33.84 11.03 17.61
N ASP A 149 -32.80 11.01 16.75
CA ASP A 149 -32.18 9.78 16.28
C ASP A 149 -30.67 9.97 16.00
N PRO A 150 -29.82 9.78 17.03
CA PRO A 150 -28.37 9.98 16.91
C PRO A 150 -27.69 9.06 15.89
N GLN A 151 -28.33 7.95 15.47
CA GLN A 151 -27.71 7.02 14.52
C GLN A 151 -27.69 7.54 13.07
N ARG A 152 -28.56 8.52 12.76
CA ARG A 152 -28.62 9.19 11.45
C ARG A 152 -27.53 10.24 11.27
N ILE A 153 -26.84 10.63 12.34
CA ILE A 153 -25.73 11.57 12.28
C ILE A 153 -24.47 10.85 11.74
N ILE A 154 -23.70 11.55 10.92
CA ILE A 154 -22.35 11.11 10.56
C ILE A 154 -21.46 11.18 11.80
N ARG A 155 -20.94 10.04 12.23
CA ARG A 155 -20.06 9.97 13.40
C ARG A 155 -18.62 10.15 12.94
N SER A 156 -17.80 10.78 13.77
CA SER A 156 -16.35 10.91 13.48
C SER A 156 -15.68 9.56 13.26
N LEU A 157 -16.14 8.52 13.98
CA LEU A 157 -15.67 7.14 13.79
C LEU A 157 -15.93 6.61 12.37
N ASP A 158 -17.02 6.99 11.73
CA ASP A 158 -17.34 6.55 10.36
C ASP A 158 -16.37 7.17 9.35
N ILE A 159 -15.95 8.41 9.60
CA ILE A 159 -14.94 9.12 8.80
C ILE A 159 -13.56 8.45 8.98
N PHE A 160 -13.21 8.00 10.19
CA PHE A 160 -11.98 7.24 10.40
C PHE A 160 -11.92 5.94 9.58
N VAL A 161 -13.05 5.26 9.36
CA VAL A 161 -13.10 4.08 8.48
C VAL A 161 -12.82 4.46 7.02
N ALA A 162 -13.35 5.60 6.56
CA ALA A 162 -13.07 6.11 5.21
C ALA A 162 -11.58 6.48 5.07
N MET A 163 -11.01 7.14 6.08
CA MET A 163 -9.59 7.49 6.14
C MET A 163 -8.69 6.25 6.17
N ALA A 164 -9.06 5.19 6.89
CA ALA A 164 -8.30 3.94 6.92
C ALA A 164 -8.22 3.31 5.51
N ASN A 165 -9.36 3.24 4.81
CA ASN A 165 -9.40 2.72 3.45
C ASN A 165 -8.62 3.62 2.48
N MET A 166 -8.75 4.95 2.58
CA MET A 166 -8.02 5.88 1.72
C MET A 166 -6.49 5.74 1.87
N ASN A 167 -5.99 5.69 3.11
CA ASN A 167 -4.57 5.43 3.36
C ASN A 167 -4.14 4.07 2.79
N GLY A 168 -4.98 3.04 2.92
CA GLY A 168 -4.76 1.73 2.32
C GLY A 168 -4.64 1.79 0.79
N ILE A 169 -5.55 2.48 0.10
CA ILE A 169 -5.51 2.68 -1.36
C ILE A 169 -4.19 3.33 -1.76
N THR A 170 -3.82 4.43 -1.08
CA THR A 170 -2.59 5.16 -1.38
C THR A 170 -1.34 4.30 -1.14
N ALA A 171 -1.29 3.53 -0.06
CA ALA A 171 -0.17 2.66 0.25
C ALA A 171 0.03 1.57 -0.81
N HIS A 172 -1.07 0.93 -1.23
CA HIS A 172 -1.05 -0.08 -2.28
C HIS A 172 -0.67 0.50 -3.65
N PHE A 173 -1.18 1.69 -3.97
CA PHE A 173 -0.84 2.42 -5.19
C PHE A 173 0.67 2.75 -5.26
N VAL A 174 1.25 3.28 -4.18
CA VAL A 174 2.68 3.59 -4.11
C VAL A 174 3.53 2.33 -4.36
N GLY A 175 3.18 1.21 -3.73
CA GLY A 175 3.86 -0.06 -3.95
C GLY A 175 3.79 -0.53 -5.40
N ALA A 176 2.59 -0.50 -5.99
CA ALA A 176 2.35 -0.94 -7.36
C ALA A 176 3.11 -0.08 -8.38
N ILE A 177 3.03 1.25 -8.28
CA ILE A 177 3.73 2.17 -9.19
C ILE A 177 5.24 2.03 -9.06
N THR A 178 5.73 1.87 -7.83
CA THR A 178 7.16 1.68 -7.60
C THR A 178 7.67 0.40 -8.25
N ALA A 179 6.94 -0.71 -8.09
CA ALA A 179 7.27 -1.98 -8.71
C ALA A 179 7.15 -1.93 -10.24
N LEU A 180 6.12 -1.28 -10.77
CA LEU A 180 5.93 -1.07 -12.22
C LEU A 180 7.06 -0.23 -12.83
N GLY A 181 7.49 0.82 -12.13
CA GLY A 181 8.61 1.66 -12.53
C GLY A 181 9.91 0.86 -12.62
N LEU A 182 10.20 0.05 -11.60
CA LEU A 182 11.35 -0.86 -11.61
C LEU A 182 11.24 -1.92 -12.72
N PHE A 183 10.05 -2.45 -12.98
CA PHE A 183 9.81 -3.46 -14.02
C PHE A 183 10.11 -2.90 -15.41
N LYS A 184 9.59 -1.71 -15.72
CA LYS A 184 9.87 -1.03 -16.98
C LYS A 184 11.33 -0.64 -17.10
N TRP A 185 11.96 -0.18 -16.02
CA TRP A 185 13.35 0.23 -16.03
C TRP A 185 14.31 -0.95 -16.28
N LEU A 186 14.10 -2.08 -15.59
CA LEU A 186 14.88 -3.31 -15.78
C LEU A 186 14.67 -3.95 -17.16
N GLY A 187 13.47 -3.79 -17.74
CA GLY A 187 13.18 -4.27 -19.09
C GLY A 187 13.94 -3.54 -20.21
N ARG A 188 14.50 -2.35 -19.92
CA ARG A 188 15.27 -1.52 -20.89
C ARG A 188 16.76 -1.84 -20.93
N PHE A 189 17.26 -2.67 -20.01
CA PHE A 189 18.61 -3.24 -20.02
C PHE A 189 18.53 -4.67 -20.52
#